data_AF-A0A088EYF4-F1
#
_entry.id   AF-A0A088EYF4-F1
#
_cell.length_a   1.000
_cell.length_b   1.000
_cell.length_c   1.000
_cell.angle_alpha   90.00
_cell.angle_beta   90.00
_cell.angle_gamma   90.00
#
_symmetry.space_group_name_H-M   'P 1'
#
loop_
_entity.id
_entity.type
_entity.pdbx_description
1 polymer ?
#
loop_
_entity_poly.entity_id
_entity_poly.type
_entity_poly.pdbx_seq_one_letter_code
_entity_poly.pdbx_strand_id
1 'polypeptide(L)'
;MQSNQEILVEAILNQYEVDQAHLPQEILDKIYAIPADLVTSDDIINYTKCVGQLINKDDKIAELLEVLEDDVHIITHKLKFITANDRPKVIILDDINPTIINTSKYLQSCITIAGGIPTNSIADADKVIIINAEEMTVAQVPSLLSDPNWADSNAVNLNQVFLINTKGFGKVAGQNYCVELETLAEILQPKYFFYGLEGNTWLQFQLK
;
A
#
# COMPACT_ATOMS: atom_id res chain seq x y z
N MET A 1 0.37 16.27 16.26
CA MET A 1 0.40 15.22 15.22
C MET A 1 1.44 14.22 15.64
N GLN A 2 1.09 12.94 15.73
CA GLN A 2 2.09 11.87 15.88
C GLN A 2 2.95 11.82 14.60
N SER A 3 4.22 11.50 14.77
CA SER A 3 5.18 11.23 13.69
C SER A 3 4.92 9.86 13.05
N ASN A 4 5.40 9.66 11.82
CA ASN A 4 5.30 8.35 11.14
C ASN A 4 5.97 7.22 11.95
N GLN A 5 7.06 7.54 12.67
CA GLN A 5 7.72 6.60 13.56
C GLN A 5 6.78 6.16 14.70
N GLU A 6 6.12 7.11 15.38
CA GLU A 6 5.18 6.80 16.46
C GLU A 6 4.01 5.96 15.96
N ILE A 7 3.45 6.31 14.79
CA ILE A 7 2.34 5.54 14.19
C ILE A 7 2.77 4.11 13.84
N LEU A 8 3.96 3.94 13.25
CA LEU A 8 4.48 2.62 12.91
C LEU A 8 4.73 1.78 14.17
N VAL A 9 5.40 2.36 15.17
CA VAL A 9 5.68 1.67 16.44
C VAL A 9 4.39 1.23 17.11
N GLU A 10 3.41 2.11 17.20
CA GLU A 10 2.08 1.79 17.76
C GLU A 10 1.43 0.63 16.99
N ALA A 11 1.45 0.66 15.65
CA ALA A 11 0.86 -0.39 14.83
C ALA A 11 1.54 -1.74 15.02
N ILE A 12 2.88 -1.80 15.06
CA ILE A 12 3.60 -3.06 15.27
C ILE A 12 3.40 -3.58 16.69
N LEU A 13 3.42 -2.72 17.71
CA LEU A 13 3.15 -3.14 19.09
C LEU A 13 1.74 -3.70 19.26
N ASN A 14 0.75 -3.12 18.58
CA ASN A 14 -0.63 -3.63 18.56
C ASN A 14 -0.70 -5.04 17.94
N GLN A 15 0.06 -5.33 16.88
CA GLN A 15 0.15 -6.68 16.32
C GLN A 15 0.72 -7.68 17.34
N TYR A 16 1.65 -7.24 18.19
CA TYR A 16 2.17 -8.05 19.32
C TYR A 16 1.27 -8.09 20.56
N GLU A 17 0.09 -7.44 20.51
CA GLU A 17 -0.82 -7.25 21.66
C GLU A 17 -0.11 -6.60 22.85
N VAL A 18 0.72 -5.60 22.59
CA VAL A 18 1.43 -4.85 23.61
C VAL A 18 0.99 -3.41 23.57
N ASP A 19 0.44 -2.93 24.69
CA ASP A 19 0.18 -1.51 24.88
C ASP A 19 1.49 -0.80 25.25
N GLN A 20 1.86 0.19 24.43
CA GLN A 20 3.06 1.01 24.59
C GLN A 20 3.19 1.62 25.99
N ALA A 21 2.08 1.97 26.64
CA ALA A 21 2.09 2.57 27.98
C ALA A 21 2.65 1.65 29.07
N HIS A 22 2.71 0.34 28.82
CA HIS A 22 3.24 -0.66 29.75
C HIS A 22 4.70 -1.03 29.50
N LEU A 23 5.34 -0.49 28.45
CA LEU A 23 6.74 -0.77 28.15
C LEU A 23 7.69 0.13 28.95
N PRO A 24 8.82 -0.41 29.45
CA PRO A 24 9.87 0.42 30.04
C PRO A 24 10.41 1.44 29.03
N GLN A 25 10.69 2.67 29.48
CA GLN A 25 11.20 3.73 28.61
C GLN A 25 12.48 3.32 27.86
N GLU A 26 13.38 2.56 28.49
CA GLU A 26 14.60 2.07 27.84
C GLU A 26 14.32 1.17 26.62
N ILE A 27 13.24 0.38 26.67
CA ILE A 27 12.82 -0.47 25.55
C ILE A 27 12.20 0.39 24.45
N LEU A 28 11.37 1.36 24.82
CA LEU A 28 10.79 2.30 23.87
C LEU A 28 11.89 3.08 23.14
N ASP A 29 12.89 3.60 23.85
CA ASP A 29 14.02 4.33 23.25
C ASP A 29 14.77 3.45 22.22
N LYS A 30 14.94 2.16 22.50
CA LYS A 30 15.54 1.20 21.55
C LYS A 30 14.66 0.96 20.32
N ILE A 31 13.35 0.85 20.50
CA ILE A 31 12.38 0.70 19.40
C ILE A 31 12.39 1.95 18.52
N TYR A 32 12.32 3.13 19.12
CA TYR A 32 12.36 4.42 18.41
C TYR A 32 13.70 4.70 17.72
N ALA A 33 14.78 4.01 18.12
CA ALA A 33 16.06 4.05 17.44
C ALA A 33 16.12 3.17 16.16
N ILE A 34 15.16 2.27 15.95
CA ILE A 34 15.07 1.48 14.71
C ILE A 34 14.56 2.39 13.58
N PRO A 35 15.27 2.53 12.46
CA PRO A 35 14.83 3.36 11.34
C PRO A 35 13.50 2.87 10.73
N ALA A 36 12.55 3.79 10.51
CA ALA A 36 11.24 3.50 9.89
C ALA A 36 11.16 3.87 8.40
N ASP A 37 12.29 4.06 7.70
CA ASP A 37 12.36 4.29 6.26
C ASP A 37 12.22 2.98 5.46
N LEU A 38 11.13 2.25 5.74
CA LEU A 38 10.86 0.93 5.17
C LEU A 38 10.44 1.02 3.70
N VAL A 39 10.99 0.17 2.84
CA VAL A 39 10.69 0.18 1.39
C VAL A 39 10.35 -1.21 0.87
N THR A 40 11.10 -2.23 1.26
CA THR A 40 11.00 -3.61 0.76
C THR A 40 10.31 -4.53 1.76
N SER A 41 9.78 -5.67 1.31
CA SER A 41 9.23 -6.70 2.22
C SER A 41 10.23 -7.05 3.33
N ASP A 42 11.51 -7.17 3.00
CA ASP A 42 12.57 -7.50 3.95
C ASP A 42 12.74 -6.41 5.02
N ASP A 43 12.60 -5.13 4.65
CA ASP A 43 12.64 -4.03 5.63
C ASP A 43 11.48 -4.16 6.63
N ILE A 44 10.26 -4.42 6.15
CA ILE A 44 9.06 -4.59 6.99
C ILE A 44 9.20 -5.81 7.91
N ILE A 45 9.62 -6.95 7.36
CA ILE A 45 9.82 -8.22 8.10
C ILE A 45 10.90 -8.02 9.16
N ASN A 46 12.04 -7.44 8.81
CA ASN A 46 13.14 -7.21 9.76
C ASN A 46 12.76 -6.20 10.83
N TYR A 47 12.06 -5.12 10.49
CA TYR A 47 11.56 -4.15 11.47
C TYR A 47 10.64 -4.82 12.49
N THR A 48 9.65 -5.57 12.00
CA THR A 48 8.68 -6.32 12.82
C THR A 48 9.38 -7.30 13.76
N LYS A 49 10.38 -8.04 13.24
CA LYS A 49 11.21 -8.96 14.01
C LYS A 49 12.01 -8.25 15.11
N CYS A 50 12.70 -7.16 14.77
CA CYS A 50 13.52 -6.40 15.71
C CYS A 50 12.68 -5.85 16.87
N VAL A 51 11.49 -5.30 16.58
CA VAL A 51 10.56 -4.84 17.63
C VAL A 51 10.13 -6.00 18.53
N GLY A 52 9.73 -7.13 17.94
CA GLY A 52 9.34 -8.33 18.70
C GLY A 52 10.41 -8.86 19.64
N GLN A 53 11.67 -8.85 19.19
CA GLN A 53 12.83 -9.25 20.00
C GLN A 53 13.05 -8.29 21.17
N LEU A 54 12.92 -6.98 20.97
CA LEU A 54 13.09 -5.98 22.03
C LEU A 54 12.05 -6.11 23.14
N ILE A 55 10.84 -6.57 22.80
CA ILE A 55 9.75 -6.79 23.77
C ILE A 55 9.65 -8.25 24.25
N ASN A 56 10.59 -9.12 23.87
CA ASN A 56 10.67 -10.54 24.24
C ASN A 56 9.38 -11.33 23.92
N LYS A 57 8.82 -11.14 22.72
CA LYS A 57 7.61 -11.82 22.25
C LYS A 57 7.93 -12.98 21.30
N ASP A 58 8.95 -13.78 21.59
CA ASP A 58 9.52 -14.79 20.68
C ASP A 58 8.47 -15.73 20.05
N ASP A 59 7.51 -16.21 20.84
CA ASP A 59 6.44 -17.10 20.37
C ASP A 59 5.58 -16.45 19.28
N LYS A 60 5.32 -15.14 19.40
CA LYS A 60 4.48 -14.38 18.46
C LYS A 60 5.26 -13.83 17.26
N ILE A 61 6.59 -13.74 17.36
CA ILE A 61 7.44 -13.34 16.23
C ILE A 61 7.24 -14.32 15.08
N ALA A 62 7.34 -15.63 15.34
CA ALA A 62 7.24 -16.63 14.30
C ALA A 62 5.90 -16.54 13.54
N GLU A 63 4.79 -16.39 14.26
CA GLU A 63 3.44 -16.23 13.69
C GLU A 63 3.34 -14.99 12.79
N LEU A 64 3.77 -13.81 13.27
CA LEU A 64 3.66 -12.57 12.48
C LEU A 64 4.58 -12.57 11.26
N LEU A 65 5.78 -13.15 11.37
CA LEU A 65 6.68 -13.25 10.23
C LEU A 65 6.15 -14.23 9.18
N GLU A 66 5.56 -15.36 9.60
CA GLU A 66 4.91 -16.31 8.70
C GLU A 66 3.80 -15.63 7.89
N VAL A 67 2.93 -14.84 8.53
CA VAL A 67 1.86 -14.08 7.84
C VAL A 67 2.45 -13.11 6.79
N LEU A 68 3.45 -12.30 7.17
CA LEU A 68 4.06 -11.33 6.27
C LEU A 68 4.76 -12.00 5.08
N GLU A 69 5.48 -13.10 5.33
CA GLU A 69 6.19 -13.86 4.32
C GLU A 69 5.23 -14.58 3.37
N ASP A 70 4.17 -15.18 3.90
CA ASP A 70 3.17 -15.91 3.13
C ASP A 70 2.38 -14.98 2.21
N ASP A 71 1.97 -13.80 2.65
CA ASP A 71 1.23 -12.85 1.80
C ASP A 71 2.07 -12.42 0.58
N VAL A 72 3.34 -12.07 0.83
CA VAL A 72 4.29 -11.74 -0.25
C VAL A 72 4.51 -12.97 -1.15
N HIS A 73 4.67 -14.16 -0.57
CA HIS A 73 4.92 -15.38 -1.33
C HIS A 73 3.73 -15.77 -2.21
N ILE A 74 2.50 -15.73 -1.69
CA ILE A 74 1.27 -16.04 -2.41
C ILE A 74 1.14 -15.12 -3.62
N ILE A 75 1.32 -13.82 -3.42
CA ILE A 75 1.20 -12.82 -4.49
C ILE A 75 2.27 -13.06 -5.56
N THR A 76 3.54 -13.09 -5.16
CA THR A 76 4.65 -13.24 -6.11
C THR A 76 4.63 -14.59 -6.84
N HIS A 77 4.25 -15.69 -6.17
CA HIS A 77 4.17 -17.01 -6.76
C HIS A 77 3.06 -17.09 -7.81
N LYS A 78 1.85 -16.58 -7.53
CA LYS A 78 0.74 -16.57 -8.51
C LYS A 78 1.09 -15.78 -9.77
N LEU A 79 1.91 -14.74 -9.62
CA LEU A 79 2.30 -13.82 -10.69
C LEU A 79 3.59 -14.19 -11.43
N LYS A 80 4.31 -15.25 -11.01
CA LYS A 80 5.64 -15.61 -11.55
C LYS A 80 5.70 -15.90 -13.06
N PHE A 81 4.54 -16.14 -13.68
CA PHE A 81 4.43 -16.40 -15.12
C PHE A 81 3.92 -15.19 -15.93
N ILE A 82 3.57 -14.08 -15.28
CA ILE A 82 3.18 -12.85 -15.98
C ILE A 82 4.43 -12.13 -16.45
N THR A 83 4.56 -11.96 -17.76
CA THR A 83 5.70 -11.27 -18.36
C THR A 83 5.63 -9.77 -18.05
N ALA A 84 6.76 -9.07 -18.09
CA ALA A 84 6.79 -7.63 -17.84
C ALA A 84 5.86 -6.84 -18.80
N ASN A 85 5.69 -7.30 -20.03
CA ASN A 85 4.82 -6.64 -21.02
C ASN A 85 3.32 -6.80 -20.71
N ASP A 86 2.95 -7.80 -19.91
CA ASP A 86 1.57 -8.07 -19.52
C ASP A 86 1.22 -7.42 -18.17
N ARG A 87 2.18 -6.76 -17.53
CA ARG A 87 1.96 -6.04 -16.27
C ARG A 87 1.46 -4.61 -16.57
N PRO A 88 0.37 -4.16 -15.92
CA PRO A 88 -0.14 -2.82 -16.14
C PRO A 88 0.85 -1.77 -15.62
N LYS A 89 1.03 -0.68 -16.36
CA LYS A 89 1.68 0.53 -15.86
C LYS A 89 0.72 1.29 -14.93
N VAL A 90 1.18 1.64 -13.73
CA VAL A 90 0.33 2.15 -12.66
C VAL A 90 0.80 3.52 -12.18
N ILE A 91 -0.12 4.47 -12.11
CA ILE A 91 0.06 5.73 -11.37
C ILE A 91 -0.77 5.68 -10.09
N ILE A 92 -0.17 6.16 -9.00
CA ILE A 92 -0.88 6.46 -7.76
C ILE A 92 -0.93 7.98 -7.56
N LEU A 93 -2.09 8.50 -7.18
CA LEU A 93 -2.31 9.90 -6.84
C LEU A 93 -2.61 10.03 -5.34
N ASP A 94 -1.91 10.94 -4.66
CA ASP A 94 -2.21 11.34 -3.28
C ASP A 94 -3.32 12.39 -3.22
N ASP A 95 -3.47 13.17 -4.29
CA ASP A 95 -4.46 14.23 -4.45
C ASP A 95 -4.72 14.42 -5.95
N ILE A 96 -5.90 14.95 -6.28
CA ILE A 96 -6.34 15.22 -7.65
C ILE A 96 -6.53 16.72 -7.90
N ASN A 97 -6.56 17.57 -6.86
CA ASN A 97 -6.69 19.02 -7.01
C ASN A 97 -5.91 19.83 -5.93
N PRO A 98 -4.65 20.23 -6.21
CA PRO A 98 -3.88 19.92 -7.42
C PRO A 98 -3.51 18.44 -7.49
N THR A 99 -3.31 17.92 -8.70
CA THR A 99 -2.86 16.55 -8.89
C THR A 99 -1.47 16.33 -8.27
N ILE A 100 -1.35 15.38 -7.36
CA ILE A 100 -0.09 14.98 -6.72
C ILE A 100 0.16 13.51 -7.00
N ILE A 101 1.15 13.22 -7.85
CA ILE A 101 1.60 11.84 -8.10
C ILE A 101 2.40 11.36 -6.89
N ASN A 102 2.02 10.20 -6.36
CA ASN A 102 2.74 9.56 -5.27
C ASN A 102 4.01 8.89 -5.79
N THR A 103 5.16 9.37 -5.31
CA THR A 103 6.49 8.84 -5.66
C THR A 103 7.15 8.09 -4.48
N SER A 104 6.36 7.62 -3.51
CA SER A 104 6.86 6.89 -2.34
C SER A 104 7.53 5.59 -2.77
N LYS A 105 8.81 5.39 -2.42
CA LYS A 105 9.53 4.15 -2.73
C LYS A 105 8.80 2.91 -2.21
N TYR A 106 8.17 3.03 -1.03
CA TYR A 106 7.37 1.96 -0.43
C TYR A 106 6.19 1.54 -1.32
N LEU A 107 5.35 2.48 -1.76
CA LEU A 107 4.22 2.14 -2.62
C LEU A 107 4.68 1.64 -4.00
N GLN A 108 5.76 2.19 -4.53
CA GLN A 108 6.35 1.74 -5.80
C GLN A 108 6.85 0.29 -5.69
N SER A 109 7.42 -0.09 -4.55
CA SER A 109 7.76 -1.48 -4.19
C SER A 109 6.52 -2.36 -4.11
N CYS A 110 5.47 -1.91 -3.41
CA CYS A 110 4.21 -2.64 -3.26
C CYS A 110 3.51 -2.90 -4.61
N ILE A 111 3.46 -1.90 -5.50
CA ILE A 111 2.94 -2.06 -6.87
C ILE A 111 3.71 -3.16 -7.61
N THR A 112 5.04 -3.19 -7.46
CA THR A 112 5.90 -4.18 -8.13
C THR A 112 5.60 -5.61 -7.63
N ILE A 113 5.45 -5.77 -6.31
CA ILE A 113 5.06 -7.05 -5.69
C ILE A 113 3.67 -7.49 -6.19
N ALA A 114 2.71 -6.58 -6.21
CA ALA A 114 1.34 -6.79 -6.68
C ALA A 114 1.21 -7.00 -8.21
N GLY A 115 2.32 -6.99 -8.95
CA GLY A 115 2.35 -7.31 -10.38
C GLY A 115 2.07 -6.14 -11.32
N GLY A 116 2.25 -4.89 -10.88
CA GLY A 116 2.25 -3.71 -11.72
C GLY A 116 3.66 -3.23 -12.09
N ILE A 117 3.71 -2.18 -12.90
CA ILE A 117 4.90 -1.40 -13.21
C ILE A 117 4.63 0.04 -12.79
N PRO A 118 5.29 0.56 -11.75
CA PRO A 118 5.09 1.95 -11.37
C PRO A 118 5.53 2.91 -12.49
N THR A 119 4.76 3.97 -12.73
CA THR A 119 5.10 5.02 -13.68
C THR A 119 4.71 6.40 -13.14
N ASN A 120 5.33 7.44 -13.69
CA ASN A 120 4.91 8.84 -13.48
C ASN A 120 4.41 9.47 -14.80
N SER A 121 4.39 8.70 -15.89
CA SER A 121 3.92 9.15 -17.20
C SER A 121 2.42 8.89 -17.34
N ILE A 122 1.61 9.95 -17.28
CA ILE A 122 0.14 9.88 -17.37
C ILE A 122 -0.30 9.22 -18.69
N ALA A 123 0.35 9.55 -19.80
CA ALA A 123 0.04 8.99 -21.12
C ALA A 123 0.24 7.47 -21.17
N ASP A 124 1.22 6.94 -20.42
CA ASP A 124 1.54 5.52 -20.37
C ASP A 124 0.74 4.73 -19.33
N ALA A 125 -0.02 5.40 -18.45
CA ALA A 125 -0.66 4.74 -17.33
C ALA A 125 -1.83 3.87 -17.82
N ASP A 126 -1.73 2.55 -17.62
CA ASP A 126 -2.82 1.62 -17.90
C ASP A 126 -3.83 1.57 -16.75
N LYS A 127 -3.40 1.92 -15.53
CA LYS A 127 -4.25 2.03 -14.34
C LYS A 127 -3.88 3.28 -13.54
N VAL A 128 -4.91 3.96 -13.01
CA VAL A 128 -4.76 5.10 -12.10
C VAL A 128 -5.45 4.78 -10.80
N ILE A 129 -4.73 4.91 -9.69
CA ILE A 129 -5.24 4.67 -8.35
C ILE A 129 -5.19 6.00 -7.58
N ILE A 130 -6.33 6.46 -7.09
CA ILE A 130 -6.44 7.67 -6.29
C ILE A 130 -6.57 7.25 -4.83
N ILE A 131 -5.56 7.59 -4.03
CA ILE A 131 -5.62 7.45 -2.57
C ILE A 131 -6.41 8.64 -2.04
N ASN A 132 -7.22 8.40 -1.01
CA ASN A 132 -8.03 9.41 -0.31
C ASN A 132 -9.40 9.67 -0.96
N ALA A 133 -10.21 8.62 -1.09
CA ALA A 133 -11.61 8.74 -1.54
C ALA A 133 -12.56 9.30 -0.45
N GLU A 134 -12.21 10.44 0.16
CA GLU A 134 -13.23 11.24 0.86
C GLU A 134 -14.32 11.66 -0.13
N GLU A 135 -15.54 11.94 0.35
CA GLU A 135 -16.68 12.31 -0.52
C GLU A 135 -16.33 13.45 -1.50
N MET A 136 -15.54 14.41 -1.04
CA MET A 136 -15.05 15.53 -1.85
C MET A 136 -14.12 15.10 -2.99
N THR A 137 -13.29 14.09 -2.78
CA THR A 137 -12.40 13.53 -3.82
C THR A 137 -13.23 12.84 -4.89
N VAL A 138 -14.23 12.04 -4.51
CA VAL A 138 -15.11 11.35 -5.48
C VAL A 138 -15.84 12.36 -6.38
N ALA A 139 -16.31 13.47 -5.81
CA ALA A 139 -16.97 14.54 -6.56
C ALA A 139 -16.03 15.25 -7.57
N GLN A 140 -14.72 15.20 -7.34
CA GLN A 140 -13.71 15.84 -8.19
C GLN A 140 -13.13 14.91 -9.26
N VAL A 141 -13.32 13.60 -9.15
CA VAL A 141 -12.86 12.63 -10.15
C VAL A 141 -13.33 12.97 -11.57
N PRO A 142 -14.61 13.31 -11.83
CA PRO A 142 -15.04 13.70 -13.17
C PRO A 142 -14.23 14.86 -13.78
N SER A 143 -13.81 15.82 -12.95
CA SER A 143 -12.98 16.95 -13.38
C SER A 143 -11.57 16.50 -13.76
N LEU A 144 -10.96 15.60 -12.99
CA LEU A 144 -9.67 14.97 -13.33
C LEU A 144 -9.76 14.26 -14.68
N LEU A 145 -10.82 13.47 -14.89
CA LEU A 145 -10.99 12.66 -16.10
C LEU A 145 -11.32 13.50 -17.34
N SER A 146 -11.79 14.74 -17.13
CA SER A 146 -12.03 15.71 -18.21
C SER A 146 -10.81 16.61 -18.48
N ASP A 147 -9.77 16.55 -17.65
CA ASP A 147 -8.52 17.30 -17.86
C ASP A 147 -7.82 16.74 -19.12
N PRO A 148 -7.42 17.60 -20.08
CA PRO A 148 -6.74 17.17 -21.30
C PRO A 148 -5.47 16.33 -21.06
N ASN A 149 -4.81 16.48 -19.92
CA ASN A 149 -3.64 15.67 -19.57
C ASN A 149 -4.00 14.21 -19.25
N TRP A 150 -5.23 13.96 -18.78
CA TRP A 150 -5.71 12.66 -18.31
C TRP A 150 -6.67 11.98 -19.30
N ALA A 151 -7.49 12.77 -19.98
CA ALA A 151 -8.55 12.28 -20.87
C ALA A 151 -8.05 11.31 -21.95
N ASP A 152 -6.84 11.53 -22.47
CA ASP A 152 -6.23 10.70 -23.51
C ASP A 152 -5.40 9.52 -22.97
N SER A 153 -5.27 9.36 -21.64
CA SER A 153 -4.50 8.26 -21.05
C SER A 153 -5.15 6.89 -21.30
N ASN A 154 -4.33 5.82 -21.33
CA ASN A 154 -4.85 4.45 -21.42
C ASN A 154 -5.82 4.15 -20.27
N ALA A 155 -5.51 4.59 -19.05
CA ALA A 155 -6.33 4.33 -17.88
C ALA A 155 -7.75 4.88 -18.02
N VAL A 156 -7.91 6.11 -18.50
CA VAL A 156 -9.24 6.71 -18.71
C VAL A 156 -9.97 5.98 -19.85
N ASN A 157 -9.29 5.74 -20.97
CA ASN A 157 -9.88 5.07 -22.13
C ASN A 157 -10.32 3.61 -21.86
N LEU A 158 -9.64 2.93 -20.94
CA LEU A 158 -9.91 1.53 -20.55
C LEU A 158 -10.78 1.42 -19.28
N ASN A 159 -11.33 2.53 -18.78
CA ASN A 159 -12.07 2.61 -17.52
C ASN A 159 -11.29 2.04 -16.32
N GLN A 160 -9.96 2.19 -16.30
CA GLN A 160 -9.05 1.67 -15.28
C GLN A 160 -8.68 2.74 -14.24
N VAL A 161 -9.69 3.39 -13.68
CA VAL A 161 -9.53 4.39 -12.62
C VAL A 161 -10.11 3.84 -11.34
N PHE A 162 -9.30 3.80 -10.29
CA PHE A 162 -9.61 3.19 -9.01
C PHE A 162 -9.47 4.21 -7.89
N LEU A 163 -10.29 4.04 -6.86
CA LEU A 163 -10.32 4.87 -5.67
C LEU A 163 -10.08 3.98 -4.47
N ILE A 164 -9.10 4.32 -3.64
CA ILE A 164 -8.87 3.69 -2.35
C ILE A 164 -9.42 4.61 -1.26
N ASN A 165 -10.42 4.10 -0.53
CA ASN A 165 -11.12 4.84 0.53
C ASN A 165 -10.50 4.60 1.93
N THR A 166 -9.42 3.81 1.99
CA THR A 166 -8.75 3.49 3.24
C THR A 166 -7.91 4.66 3.72
N LYS A 167 -8.23 5.18 4.90
CA LYS A 167 -7.51 6.28 5.52
C LYS A 167 -6.07 5.86 5.80
N GLY A 168 -5.12 6.69 5.36
CA GLY A 168 -3.69 6.46 5.63
C GLY A 168 -3.04 5.42 4.73
N PHE A 169 -3.73 4.90 3.71
CA PHE A 169 -3.16 3.94 2.75
C PHE A 169 -1.83 4.46 2.19
N GLY A 170 -0.75 3.68 2.40
CA GLY A 170 0.59 3.97 1.93
C GLY A 170 1.26 5.20 2.56
N LYS A 171 0.67 5.82 3.59
CA LYS A 171 1.25 7.00 4.26
C LYS A 171 2.36 6.64 5.25
N VAL A 172 2.22 5.51 5.94
CA VAL A 172 3.21 4.99 6.88
C VAL A 172 3.61 3.58 6.43
N ALA A 173 4.82 3.46 5.89
CA ALA A 173 5.34 2.19 5.39
C ALA A 173 5.33 1.12 6.48
N GLY A 174 4.81 -0.07 6.17
CA GLY A 174 4.75 -1.19 7.11
C GLY A 174 3.53 -1.18 8.05
N GLN A 175 2.79 -0.08 8.18
CA GLN A 175 1.66 0.02 9.11
C GLN A 175 0.55 -1.02 8.81
N ASN A 176 0.13 -1.10 7.55
CA ASN A 176 -0.97 -1.97 7.08
C ASN A 176 -0.51 -2.87 5.91
N TYR A 177 0.75 -3.31 5.94
CA TYR A 177 1.46 -3.87 4.78
C TYR A 177 0.69 -4.97 4.03
N CYS A 178 0.19 -5.98 4.74
CA CYS A 178 -0.58 -7.09 4.15
C CYS A 178 -1.80 -6.60 3.39
N VAL A 179 -2.68 -5.84 4.07
CA VAL A 179 -3.92 -5.32 3.47
C VAL A 179 -3.62 -4.40 2.28
N GLU A 180 -2.55 -3.61 2.35
CA GLU A 180 -2.14 -2.74 1.23
C GLU A 180 -1.67 -3.55 0.03
N LEU A 181 -0.91 -4.63 0.24
CA LEU A 181 -0.51 -5.56 -0.82
C LEU A 181 -1.70 -6.29 -1.43
N GLU A 182 -2.61 -6.83 -0.62
CA GLU A 182 -3.82 -7.51 -1.08
C GLU A 182 -4.70 -6.56 -1.91
N THR A 183 -4.88 -5.33 -1.43
CA THR A 183 -5.63 -4.27 -2.15
C THR A 183 -5.04 -4.01 -3.53
N LEU A 184 -3.72 -3.82 -3.60
CA LEU A 184 -3.05 -3.59 -4.88
C LEU A 184 -3.11 -4.84 -5.77
N ALA A 185 -2.90 -6.04 -5.22
CA ALA A 185 -2.94 -7.28 -5.99
C ALA A 185 -4.34 -7.52 -6.58
N GLU A 186 -5.41 -7.23 -5.84
CA GLU A 186 -6.79 -7.34 -6.32
C GLU A 186 -7.09 -6.32 -7.44
N ILE A 187 -6.68 -5.06 -7.29
CA ILE A 187 -6.87 -4.00 -8.31
C ILE A 187 -6.06 -4.30 -9.58
N LEU A 188 -4.79 -4.69 -9.42
CA LEU A 188 -3.85 -4.82 -10.53
C LEU A 188 -4.03 -6.14 -11.26
N GLN A 189 -4.38 -7.22 -10.55
CA GLN A 189 -4.40 -8.59 -11.06
C GLN A 189 -5.70 -9.34 -10.66
N PRO A 190 -6.90 -8.80 -10.95
CA PRO A 190 -8.20 -9.34 -10.49
C PRO A 190 -8.54 -10.74 -11.03
N LYS A 191 -7.80 -11.22 -12.04
CA LYS A 191 -7.93 -12.61 -12.53
C LYS A 191 -7.31 -13.65 -11.59
N TYR A 192 -6.39 -13.22 -10.72
CA TYR A 192 -5.60 -14.09 -9.86
C TYR A 192 -5.92 -13.91 -8.37
N PHE A 193 -6.37 -12.71 -8.00
CA PHE A 193 -6.66 -12.32 -6.63
C PHE A 193 -8.09 -11.84 -6.49
N PHE A 194 -8.75 -12.36 -5.47
CA PHE A 194 -10.09 -11.98 -5.05
C PHE A 194 -10.12 -12.09 -3.52
N TYR A 195 -9.83 -10.97 -2.87
CA TYR A 195 -9.78 -10.85 -1.41
C TYR A 195 -11.11 -10.30 -0.85
N GLY A 196 -11.98 -9.79 -1.73
CA GLY A 196 -13.28 -9.23 -1.33
C GLY A 196 -13.16 -7.83 -0.75
N LEU A 197 -12.11 -7.09 -1.11
CA LEU A 197 -11.86 -5.72 -0.62
C LEU A 197 -12.60 -4.68 -1.46
N GLU A 198 -13.09 -5.04 -2.66
CA GLU A 198 -13.92 -4.17 -3.48
C GLU A 198 -15.20 -3.73 -2.75
N GLY A 199 -15.53 -2.44 -2.83
CA GLY A 199 -16.65 -1.81 -2.15
C GLY A 199 -16.37 -1.43 -0.69
N ASN A 200 -15.39 -2.06 -0.03
CA ASN A 200 -15.00 -1.78 1.35
C ASN A 200 -13.75 -0.91 1.44
N THR A 201 -12.69 -1.30 0.72
CA THR A 201 -11.34 -0.72 0.76
C THR A 201 -11.02 0.06 -0.51
N TRP A 202 -11.57 -0.39 -1.63
CA TRP A 202 -11.37 0.24 -2.93
C TRP A 202 -12.61 0.10 -3.81
N LEU A 203 -12.74 0.95 -4.81
CA LEU A 203 -13.79 0.89 -5.81
C LEU A 203 -13.27 1.34 -7.18
N GLN A 204 -13.85 0.79 -8.25
CA GLN A 204 -13.56 1.22 -9.62
C GLN A 204 -14.53 2.33 -10.03
N PHE A 205 -14.01 3.44 -10.54
CA PHE A 205 -14.82 4.50 -11.09
C PHE A 205 -15.25 4.14 -12.53
N GLN A 206 -16.54 3.94 -12.74
CA GLN A 206 -17.10 3.64 -14.06
C GLN A 206 -17.42 4.95 -14.79
N LEU A 207 -16.85 5.11 -15.98
CA LEU A 207 -17.01 6.29 -16.84
C LEU A 207 -18.24 6.23 -17.77
N LYS A 208 -19.13 5.23 -17.60
CA LYS A 208 -20.31 4.99 -18.44
C LYS A 208 -21.53 4.58 -17.62
#